data_AF-A0A540LVF6-F1
#
_entry.id   AF-A0A540LVF6-F1
#
_cell.length_a   1.000
_cell.length_b   1.000
_cell.length_c   1.000
_cell.angle_alpha   90.00
_cell.angle_beta   90.00
_cell.angle_gamma   90.00
#
_symmetry.space_group_name_H-M   'P 1'
#
loop_
_entity.id
_entity.type
_entity.pdbx_description
1 polymer ?
#
loop_
_entity_poly.entity_id
_entity_poly.type
_entity_poly.pdbx_seq_one_letter_code
_entity_poly.pdbx_strand_id
1 'polypeptide(L)'
;MCTSYYNAFGHVEDKDDNHIMTVEQIIEGMATSGLRCIAFASKEFPAEEQMDDQGYKVVLKEEGSTLLGLVGLKDPCRPGVKMAVQDFRNAGVKIKTITGDDVFTAKAIATECRILKTHEDMLSGAVIEGVQFRNYTPQVRREKVEEICVMARFSLSDKFVMAQMMH
;
A
#
# COMPACT_ATOMS: atom_id res chain seq x y z
N MET A 1 17.04 9.54 -4.62
CA MET A 1 16.29 9.65 -3.35
C MET A 1 16.66 10.92 -2.58
N CYS A 2 15.83 11.34 -1.61
CA CYS A 2 16.08 12.52 -0.78
C CYS A 2 17.35 12.38 0.07
N THR A 3 18.12 13.47 0.19
CA THR A 3 19.34 13.57 1.03
C THR A 3 19.12 14.43 2.27
N SER A 4 18.13 15.31 2.23
CA SER A 4 17.79 16.25 3.29
C SER A 4 16.28 16.34 3.47
N TYR A 5 15.84 17.05 4.51
CA TYR A 5 14.43 17.30 4.80
C TYR A 5 14.21 18.68 5.43
N TYR A 6 12.98 19.20 5.35
CA TYR A 6 12.57 20.38 6.11
C TYR A 6 12.05 19.97 7.49
N ASN A 7 12.62 20.56 8.54
CA ASN A 7 12.12 20.38 9.91
C ASN A 7 10.87 21.25 10.18
N ALA A 8 10.29 21.12 11.38
CA ALA A 8 9.08 21.87 11.77
C ALA A 8 9.26 23.39 11.80
N PHE A 9 10.50 23.88 11.80
CA PHE A 9 10.84 25.31 11.76
C PHE A 9 11.13 25.82 10.35
N GLY A 10 11.06 24.95 9.33
CA GLY A 10 11.37 25.28 7.94
C GLY A 10 12.87 25.33 7.63
N HIS A 11 13.73 24.77 8.49
CA HIS A 11 15.16 24.63 8.20
C HIS A 11 15.44 23.31 7.51
N VAL A 12 16.39 23.33 6.57
CA VAL A 12 16.88 22.13 5.88
C VAL A 12 17.93 21.44 6.75
N GLU A 13 17.72 20.16 6.99
CA GLU A 13 18.66 19.29 7.69
C GLU A 13 18.99 18.08 6.83
N ASP A 14 20.23 17.58 6.95
CA ASP A 14 20.60 16.31 6.34
C ASP A 14 19.86 15.18 7.04
N LYS A 15 19.39 14.20 6.27
CA LYS A 15 18.74 13.04 6.87
C LYS A 15 19.79 12.19 7.60
N ASP A 16 19.46 11.76 8.81
CA ASP A 16 20.21 10.76 9.56
C ASP A 16 19.37 9.48 9.72
N ASP A 17 19.96 8.45 10.32
CA ASP A 17 19.28 7.16 10.52
C ASP A 17 18.05 7.30 11.43
N ASN A 18 18.09 8.20 12.42
CA ASN A 18 16.95 8.45 13.32
C ASN A 18 15.77 9.07 12.59
N HIS A 19 16.03 10.03 11.70
CA HIS A 19 15.02 10.66 10.88
C HIS A 19 14.40 9.66 9.89
N ILE A 20 15.23 8.82 9.25
CA ILE A 20 14.75 7.75 8.37
C ILE A 20 13.82 6.82 9.13
N MET A 21 14.24 6.34 10.30
CA MET A 21 13.39 5.47 11.15
C MET A 21 12.08 6.15 11.53
N THR A 22 12.11 7.44 11.87
CA THR A 22 10.91 8.21 12.24
C THR A 22 9.94 8.30 11.06
N VAL A 23 10.45 8.61 9.86
CA VAL A 23 9.65 8.69 8.64
C VAL A 23 9.04 7.33 8.28
N GLU A 24 9.79 6.24 8.40
CA GLU A 24 9.29 4.88 8.17
C GLU A 24 8.15 4.51 9.14
N GLN A 25 8.30 4.84 10.43
CA GLN A 25 7.25 4.63 11.43
C GLN A 25 5.98 5.44 11.12
N ILE A 26 6.12 6.68 10.63
CA ILE A 26 4.99 7.50 10.22
C ILE A 26 4.29 6.87 9.01
N ILE A 27 5.04 6.41 8.00
CA ILE A 27 4.49 5.74 6.81
C ILE A 27 3.74 4.47 7.20
N GLU A 28 4.30 3.65 8.09
CA GLU A 28 3.65 2.44 8.60
C GLU A 28 2.39 2.79 9.41
N GLY A 29 2.43 3.82 10.26
CA GLY A 29 1.27 4.34 10.99
C GLY A 29 0.15 4.84 10.07
N MET A 30 0.51 5.50 8.97
CA MET A 30 -0.44 5.91 7.93
C MET A 30 -1.07 4.70 7.23
N ALA A 31 -0.25 3.73 6.80
CA ALA A 31 -0.72 2.53 6.11
C ALA A 31 -1.64 1.67 7.00
N THR A 32 -1.29 1.47 8.27
CA THR A 32 -2.11 0.75 9.26
C THR A 32 -3.44 1.45 9.54
N SER A 33 -3.48 2.78 9.38
CA SER A 33 -4.71 3.59 9.44
C SER A 33 -5.51 3.59 8.13
N GLY A 34 -5.07 2.85 7.10
CA GLY A 34 -5.70 2.78 5.79
C GLY A 34 -5.48 4.04 4.95
N LEU A 35 -4.41 4.79 5.18
CA LEU A 35 -4.04 5.97 4.42
C LEU A 35 -2.97 5.63 3.38
N ARG A 36 -3.19 6.06 2.14
CA ARG A 36 -2.17 6.05 1.09
C ARG A 36 -1.21 7.21 1.32
N CYS A 37 -0.01 6.91 1.78
CA CYS A 37 1.03 7.91 1.99
C CYS A 37 1.64 8.38 0.66
N ILE A 38 1.76 9.70 0.49
CA ILE A 38 2.47 10.35 -0.62
C ILE A 38 3.53 11.27 -0.03
N ALA A 39 4.78 11.07 -0.43
CA ALA A 39 5.89 11.94 -0.07
C ALA A 39 6.05 13.06 -1.10
N PHE A 40 6.22 14.28 -0.63
CA PHE A 40 6.54 15.44 -1.46
C PHE A 40 7.98 15.85 -1.20
N ALA A 41 8.75 16.05 -2.26
CA ALA A 41 10.13 16.52 -2.19
C ALA A 41 10.38 17.57 -3.26
N SER A 42 11.27 18.52 -2.96
CA SER A 42 11.72 19.52 -3.92
C SER A 42 13.21 19.36 -4.20
N LYS A 43 13.60 19.81 -5.39
CA LYS A 43 15.00 20.00 -5.75
C LYS A 43 15.08 21.26 -6.60
N GLU A 44 15.92 22.19 -6.18
CA GLU A 44 16.19 23.40 -6.94
C GLU A 44 17.28 23.11 -7.97
N PHE A 45 17.10 23.63 -9.19
CA PHE A 45 18.08 23.53 -10.27
C PHE A 45 18.46 24.94 -10.70
N PRO A 46 19.76 25.28 -10.73
CA PRO A 46 20.23 26.51 -11.36
C PRO A 46 19.69 26.62 -12.78
N ALA A 47 19.37 27.84 -13.23
CA ALA A 47 18.80 28.05 -14.56
C ALA A 47 19.69 27.50 -15.69
N GLU A 48 21.02 27.51 -15.48
CA GLU A 48 22.00 26.96 -16.42
C GLU A 48 21.95 25.43 -16.54
N GLU A 49 21.44 24.72 -15.53
CA GLU A 49 21.35 23.25 -15.51
C GLU A 49 19.98 22.72 -15.99
N GLN A 50 19.08 23.63 -16.41
CA GLN A 50 17.73 23.27 -16.83
C GLN A 50 17.65 22.85 -18.29
N MET A 51 18.68 23.16 -19.08
CA MET A 51 18.79 22.82 -20.51
C MET A 51 20.13 22.15 -20.76
N ASP A 52 20.15 21.07 -21.54
CA ASP A 52 21.40 20.51 -22.03
C ASP A 52 22.01 21.38 -23.14
N ASP A 53 23.22 21.04 -23.60
CA ASP A 53 23.94 21.75 -24.66
C ASP A 53 23.16 21.83 -26.00
N GLN A 54 22.08 21.06 -26.14
CA GLN A 54 21.22 20.98 -27.31
C GLN A 54 19.87 21.70 -27.09
N GLY A 55 19.67 22.31 -25.93
CA GLY A 55 18.45 23.05 -25.57
C GLY A 55 17.29 22.16 -25.12
N TYR A 56 17.50 20.88 -24.86
CA TYR A 56 16.47 20.01 -24.29
C TYR A 56 16.43 20.13 -22.78
N LYS A 57 15.22 20.02 -22.20
CA LYS A 57 15.04 20.06 -20.76
C LYS A 57 15.75 18.89 -20.10
N VAL A 58 16.65 19.17 -19.16
CA VAL A 58 17.40 18.14 -18.43
C VAL A 58 16.42 17.25 -17.65
N VAL A 59 16.55 15.93 -17.83
CA VAL A 59 15.78 14.93 -17.08
C VAL A 59 16.15 15.03 -15.61
N LEU A 60 15.15 15.14 -14.74
CA LEU A 60 15.31 15.22 -13.29
C LEU A 60 16.14 14.02 -12.80
N LYS A 61 17.36 14.26 -12.31
CA LYS A 61 18.08 13.27 -11.52
C LYS A 61 17.32 13.07 -10.21
N GLU A 62 16.88 11.85 -9.93
CA GLU A 62 16.10 11.51 -8.73
C GLU A 62 16.89 11.66 -7.41
N GLU A 63 18.20 11.86 -7.47
CA GLU A 63 19.09 11.97 -6.30
C GLU A 63 19.28 13.42 -5.83
N GLY A 64 19.40 13.63 -4.52
CA GLY A 64 19.72 14.93 -3.93
C GLY A 64 18.54 15.87 -3.76
N SER A 65 17.32 15.35 -3.57
CA SER A 65 16.13 16.15 -3.24
C SER A 65 16.00 16.39 -1.73
N THR A 66 15.25 17.43 -1.36
CA THR A 66 14.85 17.73 0.03
C THR A 66 13.41 17.30 0.26
N LEU A 67 13.17 16.44 1.26
CA LEU A 67 11.82 16.03 1.66
C LEU A 67 11.07 17.22 2.29
N LEU A 68 9.88 17.52 1.78
CA LEU A 68 9.00 18.58 2.29
C LEU A 68 8.02 18.05 3.33
N GLY A 69 7.52 16.83 3.13
CA GLY A 69 6.57 16.21 4.04
C GLY A 69 5.83 15.02 3.43
N LEU A 70 4.97 14.43 4.25
CA LEU A 70 4.12 13.30 3.92
C LEU A 70 2.64 13.70 3.99
N VAL A 71 1.84 13.26 3.04
CA VAL A 71 0.39 13.41 3.04
C VAL A 71 -0.27 12.03 3.00
N GLY A 72 -1.14 11.75 3.96
CA GLY A 72 -1.97 10.55 3.98
C GLY A 72 -3.31 10.80 3.29
N LEU A 73 -3.56 10.14 2.17
CA LEU A 73 -4.84 10.18 1.47
C LEU A 73 -5.71 8.99 1.91
N LYS A 74 -6.94 9.28 2.35
CA LYS A 74 -7.92 8.22 2.64
C LYS A 74 -8.81 7.98 1.44
N ASP A 75 -8.94 6.72 1.03
CA ASP A 75 -10.02 6.26 0.14
C ASP A 75 -11.05 5.51 0.99
N PRO A 76 -12.11 6.19 1.48
CA PRO A 76 -13.06 5.57 2.39
C PRO A 76 -13.90 4.50 1.69
N CYS A 77 -14.27 3.43 2.42
CA CYS A 77 -15.24 2.46 1.91
C CYS A 77 -16.53 3.20 1.50
N ARG A 78 -17.04 2.92 0.29
CA ARG A 78 -18.27 3.56 -0.21
C ARG A 78 -19.44 3.37 0.79
N PRO A 79 -20.34 4.36 0.91
CA PRO A 79 -21.54 4.20 1.72
C PRO A 79 -22.31 2.93 1.34
N GLY A 80 -22.79 2.19 2.34
CA GLY A 80 -23.51 0.93 2.14
C GLY A 80 -22.65 -0.34 2.01
N VAL A 81 -21.33 -0.24 1.77
CA VAL A 81 -20.47 -1.44 1.64
C VAL A 81 -20.51 -2.32 2.89
N LYS A 82 -20.49 -1.71 4.08
CA LYS A 82 -20.54 -2.47 5.35
C LYS A 82 -21.86 -3.21 5.54
N MET A 83 -22.98 -2.65 5.05
CA MET A 83 -24.28 -3.33 5.04
C MET A 83 -24.27 -4.47 4.04
N ALA A 84 -23.86 -4.22 2.80
CA ALA A 84 -23.80 -5.25 1.76
C ALA A 84 -22.92 -6.44 2.18
N VAL A 85 -21.75 -6.17 2.79
CA VAL A 85 -20.88 -7.21 3.35
C VAL A 85 -21.60 -8.05 4.41
N GLN A 86 -22.43 -7.43 5.24
CA GLN A 86 -23.21 -8.15 6.25
C GLN A 86 -24.36 -8.96 5.63
N ASP A 87 -25.04 -8.42 4.62
CA ASP A 87 -26.13 -9.10 3.92
C ASP A 87 -25.64 -10.35 3.18
N PHE A 88 -24.53 -10.23 2.44
CA PHE A 88 -23.89 -11.36 1.77
C PHE A 88 -23.46 -12.44 2.77
N ARG A 89 -22.93 -12.04 3.92
CA ARG A 89 -22.58 -12.99 5.00
C ARG A 89 -23.78 -13.70 5.57
N ASN A 90 -24.88 -12.99 5.81
CA ASN A 90 -26.13 -13.59 6.28
C ASN A 90 -26.69 -14.60 5.27
N ALA A 91 -26.43 -14.38 3.97
CA ALA A 91 -26.76 -15.31 2.89
C ALA A 91 -25.75 -16.46 2.71
N GLY A 92 -24.73 -16.58 3.58
CA GLY A 92 -23.71 -17.62 3.48
C GLY A 92 -22.66 -17.38 2.37
N VAL A 93 -22.62 -16.19 1.77
CA VAL A 93 -21.66 -15.84 0.72
C VAL A 93 -20.33 -15.43 1.36
N LYS A 94 -19.25 -16.10 0.95
CA LYS A 94 -17.89 -15.72 1.32
C LYS A 94 -17.41 -14.54 0.47
N ILE A 95 -16.83 -13.53 1.12
CA ILE A 95 -16.34 -12.32 0.48
C ILE A 95 -14.82 -12.31 0.59
N LYS A 96 -14.15 -12.01 -0.52
CA LYS A 96 -12.69 -11.94 -0.61
C LYS A 96 -12.28 -10.61 -1.24
N THR A 97 -11.26 -9.98 -0.69
CA THR A 97 -10.68 -8.72 -1.18
C THR A 97 -9.40 -9.03 -1.93
N ILE A 98 -9.27 -8.50 -3.14
CA ILE A 98 -8.06 -8.58 -3.95
C ILE A 98 -7.69 -7.14 -4.32
N THR A 99 -6.53 -6.67 -3.88
CA THR A 99 -6.08 -5.30 -4.13
C THR A 99 -4.59 -5.22 -4.46
N GLY A 100 -4.23 -4.23 -5.28
CA GLY A 100 -2.84 -3.94 -5.64
C GLY A 100 -2.10 -3.16 -4.56
N ASP A 101 -2.81 -2.70 -3.54
CA ASP A 101 -2.23 -1.98 -2.40
C ASP A 101 -1.29 -2.88 -1.59
N ASP A 102 -0.50 -2.26 -0.71
CA ASP A 102 0.33 -2.98 0.24
C ASP A 102 -0.53 -3.75 1.27
N VAL A 103 0.09 -4.72 1.95
CA VAL A 103 -0.58 -5.61 2.89
C VAL A 103 -1.23 -4.89 4.08
N PHE A 104 -0.63 -3.80 4.58
CA PHE A 104 -1.17 -3.04 5.69
C PHE A 104 -2.41 -2.27 5.27
N THR A 105 -2.34 -1.57 4.14
CA THR A 105 -3.49 -0.85 3.57
C THR A 105 -4.64 -1.82 3.24
N ALA A 106 -4.34 -2.95 2.59
CA ALA A 106 -5.33 -3.97 2.27
C ALA A 106 -6.05 -4.51 3.51
N LYS A 107 -5.28 -4.77 4.58
CA LYS A 107 -5.80 -5.24 5.87
C LYS A 107 -6.67 -4.17 6.54
N ALA A 108 -6.25 -2.91 6.52
CA ALA A 108 -7.01 -1.80 7.07
C ALA A 108 -8.36 -1.62 6.35
N ILE A 109 -8.36 -1.62 5.01
CA ILE A 109 -9.59 -1.51 4.20
C ILE A 109 -10.52 -2.70 4.44
N ALA A 110 -9.98 -3.94 4.43
CA ALA A 110 -10.78 -5.13 4.66
C ALA A 110 -11.40 -5.14 6.07
N THR A 111 -10.69 -4.60 7.07
CA THR A 111 -11.23 -4.42 8.43
C THR A 111 -12.31 -3.33 8.47
N GLU A 112 -12.07 -2.18 7.85
CA GLU A 112 -13.02 -1.07 7.79
C GLU A 112 -14.35 -1.48 7.14
N CYS A 113 -14.25 -2.23 6.04
CA CYS A 113 -15.38 -2.79 5.30
C CYS A 113 -16.00 -4.03 5.98
N ARG A 114 -15.48 -4.47 7.15
CA ARG A 114 -15.92 -5.65 7.93
C ARG A 114 -15.81 -6.97 7.19
N ILE A 115 -14.85 -7.09 6.27
CA ILE A 115 -14.47 -8.35 5.62
C ILE A 115 -13.56 -9.15 6.56
N LEU A 116 -12.61 -8.50 7.25
CA LEU A 116 -11.93 -9.09 8.40
C LEU A 116 -12.70 -8.68 9.68
N LYS A 117 -13.02 -9.62 10.57
CA LYS A 117 -13.82 -9.34 11.79
C LYS A 117 -13.04 -9.55 13.08
N THR A 118 -12.17 -10.55 13.14
CA THR A 118 -11.47 -10.91 14.38
C THR A 118 -9.98 -10.67 14.28
N HIS A 119 -9.32 -10.54 15.43
CA HIS A 119 -7.85 -10.58 15.49
C HIS A 119 -7.30 -11.92 14.97
N GLU A 120 -8.08 -13.00 15.05
CA GLU A 120 -7.70 -14.31 14.50
C GLU A 120 -7.68 -14.28 12.97
N ASP A 121 -8.68 -13.69 12.29
CA ASP A 121 -8.67 -13.49 10.83
C ASP A 121 -7.42 -12.71 10.37
N MET A 122 -6.91 -11.84 11.24
CA MET A 122 -5.74 -11.01 10.97
C MET A 122 -4.40 -11.73 11.16
N LEU A 123 -4.40 -12.90 11.81
CA LEU A 123 -3.22 -13.70 12.15
C LEU A 123 -3.21 -15.08 11.46
N SER A 124 -4.36 -15.56 10.97
CA SER A 124 -4.59 -16.95 10.53
C SER A 124 -4.24 -17.27 9.07
N GLY A 125 -3.38 -16.50 8.40
CA GLY A 125 -3.11 -16.70 6.97
C GLY A 125 -4.26 -16.32 6.04
N ALA A 126 -5.32 -15.68 6.56
CA ALA A 126 -6.40 -15.11 5.77
C ALA A 126 -5.96 -13.87 4.96
N VAL A 127 -4.83 -13.26 5.31
CA VAL A 127 -4.20 -12.17 4.57
C VAL A 127 -2.87 -12.66 3.99
N ILE A 128 -2.72 -12.54 2.68
CA ILE A 128 -1.48 -12.90 1.97
C ILE A 128 -1.12 -11.84 0.94
N GLU A 129 0.13 -11.84 0.49
CA GLU A 129 0.55 -11.11 -0.70
C GLU A 129 0.49 -12.01 -1.95
N GLY A 130 0.31 -11.38 -3.12
CA GLY A 130 0.30 -12.08 -4.42
C GLY A 130 1.55 -12.95 -4.64
N VAL A 131 2.72 -12.50 -4.18
CA VAL A 131 3.96 -13.29 -4.27
C VAL A 131 3.88 -14.59 -3.46
N GLN A 132 3.27 -14.57 -2.27
CA GLN A 132 3.08 -15.77 -1.45
C GLN A 132 2.12 -16.74 -2.15
N PHE A 133 1.02 -16.23 -2.71
CA PHE A 133 0.08 -17.04 -3.48
C PHE A 133 0.72 -17.70 -4.70
N ARG A 134 1.55 -16.95 -5.45
CA ARG A 134 2.31 -17.50 -6.60
C ARG A 134 3.29 -18.58 -6.18
N ASN A 135 3.90 -18.46 -5.02
CA ASN A 135 4.86 -19.45 -4.54
C ASN A 135 4.21 -20.72 -3.99
N TYR A 136 2.90 -20.72 -3.74
CA TYR A 136 2.17 -21.95 -3.39
C TYR A 136 2.05 -22.90 -4.58
N THR A 137 2.17 -24.19 -4.30
CA THR A 137 1.83 -25.25 -5.27
C THR A 137 0.33 -25.25 -5.55
N PRO A 138 -0.13 -25.78 -6.70
CA PRO A 138 -1.57 -25.85 -7.00
C PRO A 138 -2.40 -26.55 -5.91
N GLN A 139 -1.81 -27.54 -5.23
CA GLN A 139 -2.48 -28.25 -4.13
C GLN A 139 -2.63 -27.36 -2.90
N VAL A 140 -1.56 -26.70 -2.47
CA VAL A 140 -1.61 -25.76 -1.33
C VAL A 140 -2.55 -24.60 -1.62
N ARG A 141 -2.61 -24.11 -2.87
CA ARG A 141 -3.57 -23.07 -3.26
C ARG A 141 -5.00 -23.54 -3.05
N ARG A 142 -5.37 -24.76 -3.46
CA ARG A 142 -6.73 -25.29 -3.27
C ARG A 142 -7.10 -25.49 -1.81
N GLU A 143 -6.14 -25.91 -0.98
CA GLU A 143 -6.37 -26.08 0.46
C GLU A 143 -6.61 -24.72 1.14
N LYS A 144 -5.81 -23.70 0.77
CA LYS A 144 -5.85 -22.38 1.41
C LYS A 144 -6.82 -21.38 0.79
N VAL A 145 -7.27 -21.59 -0.45
CA VAL A 145 -8.09 -20.59 -1.18
C VAL A 145 -9.34 -20.23 -0.39
N GLU A 146 -9.93 -21.18 0.34
CA GLU A 146 -11.11 -20.97 1.16
C GLU A 146 -10.84 -20.06 2.37
N GLU A 147 -9.68 -20.20 2.99
CA GLU A 147 -9.23 -19.43 4.17
C GLU A 147 -8.78 -18.01 3.79
N ILE A 148 -8.21 -17.82 2.60
CA ILE A 148 -7.73 -16.51 2.14
C ILE A 148 -8.90 -15.54 1.97
N CYS A 149 -8.92 -14.49 2.79
CA CYS A 149 -9.89 -13.39 2.70
C CYS A 149 -9.32 -12.17 1.98
N VAL A 150 -8.01 -11.92 2.07
CA VAL A 150 -7.36 -10.73 1.51
C VAL A 150 -6.09 -11.14 0.76
N MET A 151 -5.98 -10.68 -0.50
CA MET A 151 -4.75 -10.75 -1.28
C MET A 151 -4.29 -9.33 -1.63
N ALA A 152 -3.16 -8.93 -1.07
CA ALA A 152 -2.49 -7.66 -1.33
C ALA A 152 -1.43 -7.79 -2.45
N ARG A 153 -0.99 -6.67 -3.03
CA ARG A 153 0.01 -6.62 -4.11
C ARG A 153 -0.23 -7.64 -5.24
N PHE A 154 -1.50 -7.89 -5.57
CA PHE A 154 -1.83 -8.89 -6.59
C PHE A 154 -1.40 -8.44 -7.99
N SER A 155 -1.10 -9.41 -8.85
CA SER A 155 -1.06 -9.23 -10.31
C SER A 155 -2.35 -9.74 -10.95
N LEU A 156 -2.65 -9.30 -12.18
CA LEU A 156 -3.82 -9.78 -12.92
C LEU A 156 -3.86 -11.32 -13.05
N SER A 157 -2.69 -11.94 -13.20
CA SER A 157 -2.54 -13.40 -13.21
C SER A 157 -2.95 -14.03 -11.88
N ASP A 158 -2.61 -13.41 -10.75
CA ASP A 158 -2.96 -13.92 -9.41
C ASP A 158 -4.47 -13.92 -9.21
N LYS A 159 -5.15 -12.83 -9.61
CA LYS A 159 -6.62 -12.74 -9.57
C LYS A 159 -7.27 -13.83 -10.42
N PHE A 160 -6.75 -14.07 -11.63
CA PHE A 160 -7.27 -15.10 -12.52
C PHE A 160 -7.13 -16.49 -11.91
N VAL A 161 -5.94 -16.84 -11.42
CA VAL A 161 -5.69 -18.14 -10.79
C VAL A 161 -6.54 -18.32 -9.53
N MET A 162 -6.67 -17.27 -8.71
CA MET A 162 -7.50 -17.33 -7.51
C MET A 162 -8.96 -17.61 -7.86
N ALA A 163 -9.50 -16.98 -8.90
CA ALA A 163 -10.87 -17.24 -9.37
C ALA A 163 -11.04 -18.68 -9.88
N GLN A 164 -10.08 -19.23 -10.62
CA GLN A 164 -10.13 -20.61 -11.11
C GLN A 164 -10.14 -21.66 -9.99
N MET A 165 -9.57 -21.34 -8.82
CA MET A 165 -9.48 -22.26 -7.69
C MET A 165 -10.73 -22.26 -6.80
N MET A 166 -11.69 -21.36 -7.04
CA MET A 166 -12.95 -21.23 -6.29
C MET A 166 -14.13 -22.01 -6.91
N HIS A 167 -13.82 -22.93 -7.83
CA HIS A 167 -14.75 -23.85 -8.48
C HIS A 167 -14.46 -25.29 -8.04
#